data_AF-A0A183AJC1-F1
#
_entry.id   AF-A0A183AJC1-F1
#
_cell.length_a   1.000
_cell.length_b   1.000
_cell.length_c   1.000
_cell.angle_alpha   90.00
_cell.angle_beta   90.00
_cell.angle_gamma   90.00
#
_symmetry.space_group_name_H-M   'P 1'
#
loop_
_entity.id
_entity.type
_entity.pdbx_description
1 polymer ?
#
loop_
_entity_poly.entity_id
_entity_poly.type
_entity_poly.pdbx_seq_one_letter_code
_entity_poly.pdbx_strand_id
1 'polypeptide(L)' 'MSIISPTSLSVTSNRPQHLVSGMNQFLQSLDITFRRDPTNARPRINKLNSVKDVDQKKCGNYFFLED' A
#
# COMPACT_ATOMS: atom_id res chain seq x y z
N MET A 1 34.97 20.66 -15.68
CA MET A 1 34.97 20.36 -14.24
C MET A 1 33.63 20.84 -13.71
N SER A 2 32.60 20.00 -13.80
CA SER A 2 31.23 20.37 -13.44
C SER A 2 30.92 19.77 -12.08
N ILE A 3 30.64 20.65 -11.13
CA ILE A 3 30.46 20.36 -9.72
C ILE A 3 29.21 19.50 -9.59
N ILE A 4 29.37 18.28 -9.07
CA ILE A 4 28.26 17.36 -8.75
C ILE A 4 27.46 18.02 -7.61
N SER A 5 26.29 18.56 -7.93
CA SER A 5 25.31 19.04 -6.96
C SER A 5 24.70 17.84 -6.22
N PRO A 6 24.50 17.88 -4.89
CA PRO A 6 23.96 16.76 -4.12
C PRO A 6 22.55 16.42 -4.63
N THR A 7 22.43 15.22 -5.21
CA THR A 7 21.22 14.45 -5.54
C THR A 7 19.88 15.18 -5.32
N SER A 8 19.25 15.66 -6.40
CA SER A 8 17.87 16.13 -6.34
C SER A 8 16.93 14.96 -6.02
N LEU A 9 16.29 15.01 -4.85
CA LEU A 9 15.21 14.07 -4.52
C LEU A 9 14.00 14.41 -5.41
N SER A 10 13.63 13.50 -6.32
CA SER A 10 12.39 13.62 -7.08
C SER A 10 11.22 13.20 -6.21
N VAL A 11 10.31 14.13 -5.92
CA VAL A 11 9.07 13.88 -5.17
C VAL A 11 7.90 14.19 -6.08
N THR A 12 6.95 13.27 -6.19
CA THR A 12 5.72 13.45 -6.97
C THR A 12 4.52 13.27 -6.05
N SER A 13 3.57 14.20 -6.12
CA SER A 13 2.28 14.11 -5.43
C SER A 13 1.20 13.70 -6.41
N ASN A 14 0.41 12.68 -6.05
CA ASN A 14 -0.70 12.22 -6.87
C ASN A 14 -1.92 13.15 -6.73
N ARG A 15 -2.77 13.19 -7.77
CA ARG A 15 -4.08 13.86 -7.69
C ARG A 15 -4.97 13.17 -6.64
N PRO A 16 -6.01 13.84 -6.10
CA PRO A 16 -6.98 13.20 -5.23
C PRO A 16 -7.58 11.95 -5.88
N GLN A 17 -7.68 10.87 -5.11
CA GLN A 17 -8.23 9.58 -5.54
C GLN A 17 -9.28 9.09 -4.55
N HIS A 18 -10.08 8.10 -4.97
CA HIS A 18 -10.93 7.36 -4.04
C HIS A 18 -10.07 6.62 -2.99
N LEU A 19 -10.63 6.43 -1.80
CA LEU A 19 -9.89 5.86 -0.67
C LEU A 19 -9.27 4.50 -1.01
N VAL A 20 -10.06 3.56 -1.55
CA VAL A 20 -9.56 2.20 -1.86
C VAL A 20 -8.47 2.22 -2.93
N SER A 21 -8.65 2.98 -4.02
CA SER A 21 -7.68 3.01 -5.10
C SER A 21 -6.36 3.64 -4.65
N GLY A 22 -6.42 4.77 -3.94
CA GLY A 22 -5.24 5.45 -3.42
C GLY A 22 -4.49 4.61 -2.38
N MET A 23 -5.23 3.98 -1.46
CA MET A 23 -4.64 3.11 -0.44
C MET A 23 -4.04 1.85 -1.04
N ASN A 24 -4.66 1.23 -2.03
CA ASN A 24 -4.09 0.08 -2.73
C ASN A 24 -2.77 0.44 -3.41
N GLN A 25 -2.72 1.57 -4.13
CA GLN A 25 -1.50 2.04 -4.77
C GLN A 25 -0.39 2.35 -3.74
N PHE A 26 -0.73 3.00 -2.64
CA PHE A 26 0.22 3.34 -1.57
C PHE A 26 0.76 2.10 -0.85
N LEU A 27 -0.10 1.16 -0.47
CA LEU A 27 0.31 -0.04 0.25
C LEU A 27 1.06 -1.04 -0.64
N GLN A 28 0.74 -1.07 -1.93
CA GLN A 28 1.50 -1.82 -2.92
C GLN A 28 2.95 -1.33 -3.02
N SER A 29 3.20 -0.03 -2.97
CA SER A 29 4.59 0.49 -3.01
C SER A 29 5.40 0.14 -1.77
N LEU A 30 4.73 -0.18 -0.65
CA LEU A 30 5.33 -0.66 0.59
C LEU A 30 5.41 -2.20 0.66
N ASP A 31 4.82 -2.92 -0.30
CA ASP A 31 4.66 -4.37 -0.29
C ASP A 31 3.96 -4.96 0.97
N ILE A 32 2.98 -4.22 1.50
CA ILE A 32 2.24 -4.56 2.72
C ILE A 32 0.74 -4.71 2.43
N THR A 33 0.10 -5.75 2.95
CA THR A 33 -1.36 -5.90 2.87
C THR A 33 -2.04 -5.79 4.23
N PHE A 34 -3.26 -5.28 4.24
CA PHE A 34 -4.15 -5.26 5.40
C PHE A 34 -5.37 -6.14 5.18
N ARG A 35 -5.85 -6.75 6.27
CA ARG A 35 -7.15 -7.40 6.36
C ARG A 35 -8.00 -6.71 7.41
N ARG A 36 -9.32 -6.85 7.33
CA ARG A 36 -10.20 -6.46 8.43
C ARG A 36 -10.28 -7.54 9.50
N ASP A 37 -10.34 -7.09 10.75
CA ASP A 37 -10.74 -7.91 11.88
C ASP A 37 -12.28 -8.00 11.87
N PRO A 38 -12.88 -9.20 11.77
CA PRO A 38 -14.32 -9.35 11.67
C PRO A 38 -15.07 -8.96 12.96
N THR A 39 -14.37 -8.86 14.09
CA THR A 39 -15.00 -8.55 15.38
C THR A 39 -15.15 -7.04 15.63
N ASN A 40 -14.26 -6.24 15.06
CA ASN A 40 -14.14 -4.81 15.41
C ASN A 40 -13.80 -3.91 14.21
N ALA A 41 -13.80 -4.45 13.00
CA ALA A 41 -13.54 -3.74 11.75
C ALA A 41 -12.18 -3.03 11.65
N ARG A 42 -11.24 -3.29 12.58
CA ARG A 42 -9.91 -2.66 12.55
C ARG A 42 -9.06 -3.28 11.43
N PRO A 43 -8.28 -2.45 10.71
CA PRO A 43 -7.27 -2.97 9.80
C PRO A 43 -6.16 -3.66 10.61
N ARG A 44 -5.82 -4.88 10.22
CA ARG A 44 -4.71 -5.67 10.75
C ARG A 44 -3.74 -5.95 9.62
N ILE A 45 -2.47 -5.64 9.84
CA ILE A 45 -1.42 -5.97 8.89
C ILE A 45 -1.32 -7.49 8.76
N ASN A 46 -1.18 -8.01 7.53
CA ASN A 46 -0.86 -9.41 7.34
C ASN A 46 0.62 -9.66 7.58
N LYS A 47 0.95 -10.87 8.03
CA LYS A 47 2.34 -11.32 8.08
C LYS A 47 2.84 -11.50 6.64
N LEU A 48 4.04 -10.97 6.37
CA LEU A 48 4.71 -11.11 5.07
C LEU A 48 4.72 -12.58 4.62
N ASN A 49 4.34 -12.83 3.37
CA ASN A 49 4.28 -14.15 2.74
C ASN A 49 3.32 -15.14 3.41
N SER A 50 2.42 -14.69 4.30
CA SER A 50 1.30 -15.52 4.73
C SER A 50 0.36 -15.81 3.55
N VAL A 51 -0.42 -16.89 3.64
CA VAL A 51 -1.41 -17.25 2.59
C VAL A 51 -2.29 -16.06 2.22
N LYS A 52 -2.84 -15.35 3.22
CA LYS A 52 -3.67 -14.16 2.99
C LYS A 52 -2.92 -13.00 2.32
N ASP A 53 -1.66 -12.77 2.70
CA ASP A 53 -0.83 -11.73 2.06
C ASP A 53 -0.60 -12.04 0.58
N VAL A 54 -0.23 -13.29 0.27
CA VAL A 54 0.02 -13.75 -1.10
C VAL A 54 -1.24 -13.67 -1.95
N ASP A 55 -2.38 -14.13 -1.44
CA ASP A 55 -3.64 -14.13 -2.18
C ASP A 55 -4.14 -12.69 -2.42
N GLN A 56 -4.01 -11.80 -1.43
CA GLN A 56 -4.36 -10.39 -1.58
C GLN A 56 -3.46 -9.66 -2.59
N LYS A 57 -2.14 -9.90 -2.54
CA LYS A 57 -1.18 -9.35 -3.52
C LYS A 57 -1.50 -9.82 -4.93
N LYS A 58 -1.82 -11.10 -5.12
CA LYS A 58 -2.24 -11.65 -6.43
C LYS A 58 -3.52 -10.99 -6.95
N CYS A 59 -4.47 -10.69 -6.07
CA CYS A 59 -5.71 -10.01 -6.44
C CYS A 59 -5.58 -8.47 -6.53
N GLY A 60 -4.43 -7.89 -6.18
CA GLY A 60 -4.24 -6.43 -6.14
C GLY A 60 -4.99 -5.72 -5.00
N ASN A 61 -5.48 -6.47 -4.01
CA ASN A 61 -6.31 -5.96 -2.93
C ASN A 61 -5.50 -5.78 -1.64
N TYR A 62 -4.84 -4.63 -1.50
CA TYR A 62 -3.98 -4.32 -0.35
C TYR A 62 -4.75 -3.66 0.81
N PHE A 63 -5.94 -3.10 0.53
CA PHE A 63 -6.83 -2.42 1.47
C PHE A 63 -8.30 -2.79 1.20
N PHE A 64 -9.10 -2.87 2.28
CA PHE A 64 -10.53 -3.19 2.23
C PHE A 64 -11.33 -2.17 3.03
N LEU A 65 -12.48 -1.77 2.50
CA LEU A 65 -13.44 -0.84 3.12
C LEU A 65 -14.70 -1.56 3.64
N GLU A 66 -15.05 -2.69 3.02
CA GLU A 66 -16.23 -3.51 3.28
C GLU A 66 -15.81 -4.92 3.71
N ASP A 67 -16.76 -5.70 4.23
CA ASP A 67 -16.54 -7.07 4.72
C ASP A 67 -16.35 -8.10 3.59
#